data_AF-A0A838DHF2-F1
#
_entry.id   AF-A0A838DHF2-F1
#
_cell.length_a   1.000
_cell.length_b   1.000
_cell.length_c   1.000
_cell.angle_alpha   90.00
_cell.angle_beta   90.00
_cell.angle_gamma   90.00
#
_symmetry.space_group_name_H-M   'P 1'
#
loop_
_entity.id
_entity.type
_entity.pdbx_description
1 polymer ?
#
loop_
_entity_poly.entity_id
_entity_poly.type
_entity_poly.pdbx_seq_one_letter_code
_entity_poly.pdbx_strand_id
1 'polypeptide(L)' 'MKHNSQLEWGRIPDARNHFGLSRSKVYELMRQGLIKSSVIKAKGTRSGIRLINLQSIRDLLEKNAQ' A
#
# COMPACT_ATOMS: atom_id res chain seq x y z
N MET A 1 -27.28 -5.32 7.19
CA MET A 1 -26.26 -5.28 6.12
C MET A 1 -24.89 -5.15 6.77
N LYS A 2 -23.98 -6.11 6.63
CA LYS A 2 -22.59 -5.93 7.08
C LYS A 2 -21.89 -5.04 6.05
N HIS A 3 -21.47 -3.84 6.42
CA HIS A 3 -20.56 -3.08 5.56
C HIS A 3 -19.27 -3.88 5.45
N ASN A 4 -18.91 -4.28 4.24
CA ASN A 4 -17.63 -4.89 3.95
C ASN A 4 -16.59 -3.75 3.97
N SER A 5 -16.23 -3.29 5.16
CA SER A 5 -15.37 -2.13 5.40
C SER A 5 -13.89 -2.47 5.18
N GLN A 6 -13.56 -3.08 4.03
CA GLN A 6 -12.18 -3.38 3.73
C GLN A 6 -11.44 -2.06 3.51
N LEU A 7 -10.43 -1.79 4.34
CA LEU A 7 -9.61 -0.61 4.18
C LEU A 7 -8.92 -0.65 2.81
N GLU A 8 -9.09 0.43 2.04
CA GLU A 8 -8.49 0.56 0.70
C GLU A 8 -7.06 1.12 0.77
N TRP A 9 -6.80 1.99 1.75
CA TRP A 9 -5.53 2.67 1.93
C TRP A 9 -4.97 2.40 3.33
N GLY A 10 -3.67 2.10 3.39
CA GLY A 10 -2.94 1.88 4.63
C GLY A 10 -1.59 2.60 4.64
N ARG A 11 -0.93 2.62 5.79
CA ARG A 11 0.47 3.03 5.92
C ARG A 11 1.40 1.87 5.54
N ILE A 12 2.69 2.16 5.37
CA ILE A 12 3.69 1.13 5.07
C ILE A 12 3.71 -0.03 6.09
N PRO A 13 3.60 0.18 7.41
CA PRO A 13 3.52 -0.93 8.37
C PRO A 13 2.33 -1.86 8.12
N ASP A 14 1.23 -1.37 7.56
CA ASP A 14 0.04 -2.19 7.28
C ASP A 14 0.32 -3.22 6.17
N ALA A 15 1.27 -2.94 5.25
CA ALA A 15 1.72 -3.93 4.28
C ALA A 15 2.34 -5.17 4.96
N ARG A 16 3.08 -4.94 6.04
CA ARG A 16 3.68 -6.02 6.83
C ARG A 16 2.61 -6.76 7.61
N ASN A 17 1.71 -6.02 8.27
CA ASN A 17 0.67 -6.61 9.13
C ASN A 17 -0.37 -7.41 8.34
N HIS A 18 -0.71 -6.99 7.12
CA HIS A 18 -1.76 -7.64 6.33
C HIS A 18 -1.23 -8.64 5.30
N PHE A 19 -0.03 -8.43 4.75
CA PHE A 19 0.47 -9.22 3.62
C PHE A 19 1.87 -9.81 3.86
N GLY A 20 2.47 -9.60 5.04
CA GLY A 20 3.82 -10.09 5.35
C GLY A 20 4.94 -9.40 4.57
N LEU A 21 4.66 -8.31 3.85
CA LEU A 21 5.65 -7.62 3.02
C LEU A 21 6.59 -6.75 3.86
N SER A 22 7.90 -6.91 3.65
CA SER A 22 8.90 -6.05 4.27
C SER A 22 8.83 -4.63 3.72
N ARG A 23 9.26 -3.64 4.51
CA ARG A 23 9.34 -2.24 4.09
C ARG A 23 10.12 -2.09 2.78
N SER A 24 11.27 -2.74 2.67
CA SER A 24 12.13 -2.69 1.48
C SER A 24 11.41 -3.22 0.24
N LYS A 25 10.68 -4.34 0.36
CA LYS A 25 9.90 -4.91 -0.74
C LYS A 25 8.76 -3.98 -1.16
N VAL A 26 8.06 -3.33 -0.23
CA VAL A 26 7.01 -2.35 -0.55
C VAL A 26 7.57 -1.21 -1.39
N TYR A 27 8.72 -0.63 -1.01
CA TYR A 27 9.36 0.43 -1.79
C TYR A 27 9.84 -0.04 -3.17
N GLU A 28 10.34 -1.28 -3.26
CA GLU A 28 10.72 -1.90 -4.53
C GLU A 28 9.52 -2.00 -5.48
N LEU A 29 8.40 -2.57 -5.00
CA LEU A 29 7.17 -2.74 -5.78
C LEU A 29 6.58 -1.39 -6.23
N MET A 30 6.65 -0.38 -5.36
CA MET A 30 6.27 0.99 -5.70
C MET A 30 7.15 1.57 -6.81
N ARG A 31 8.47 1.40 -6.72
CA ARG A 31 9.43 1.88 -7.72
C ARG A 31 9.23 1.18 -9.07
N GLN A 32 8.83 -0.08 -9.05
CA GLN A 32 8.48 -0.86 -10.25
C GLN A 32 7.09 -0.51 -10.81
N GLY A 33 6.30 0.33 -10.14
CA GLY A 33 4.94 0.66 -10.56
C GLY A 33 3.93 -0.48 -10.38
N LEU A 34 4.28 -1.53 -9.64
CA LEU A 34 3.42 -2.71 -9.44
C LEU A 34 2.32 -2.47 -8.40
N ILE A 35 2.49 -1.50 -7.50
CA ILE A 35 1.48 -1.13 -6.50
C ILE A 35 1.30 0.39 -6.44
N LYS A 36 0.09 0.84 -6.13
CA LYS A 36 -0.26 2.26 -6.07
C LYS A 36 0.11 2.84 -4.70
N SER A 37 0.59 4.08 -4.70
CA SER A 37 0.87 4.84 -3.48
C SER A 37 0.57 6.32 -3.65
N SER A 38 0.28 7.00 -2.55
CA SER A 38 0.08 8.45 -2.52
C SER A 38 0.84 9.07 -1.34
N VAL A 39 1.26 10.33 -1.48
CA VAL A 39 1.89 11.09 -0.40
C VAL A 39 0.99 12.25 -0.04
N ILE A 40 0.43 12.20 1.17
CA ILE A 40 -0.34 13.30 1.74
C ILE A 40 0.63 14.23 2.47
N LYS A 41 0.75 15.46 1.99
CA LYS A 41 1.59 16.49 2.61
C LYS A 41 0.91 17.85 2.55
N ALA A 42 1.09 18.63 3.61
CA ALA A 42 0.67 20.03 3.60
C ALA A 42 1.58 20.84 2.69
N LYS A 43 1.05 21.90 2.06
CA LYS A 43 1.84 22.81 1.22
C LYS A 43 2.98 23.42 2.05
N GLY A 44 4.19 23.41 1.51
CA GLY A 44 5.39 23.95 2.17
C GLY A 44 6.10 23.01 3.14
N THR A 45 5.58 21.80 3.40
CA THR A 45 6.23 20.84 4.30
C THR A 45 7.26 19.96 3.57
N ARG A 46 8.38 19.67 4.26
CA ARG A 46 9.44 18.78 3.77
C ARG A 46 9.07 17.30 3.87
N SER A 47 8.25 16.93 4.85
CA SER A 47 7.82 15.56 5.12
C SER A 47 6.32 15.38 4.87
N GLY A 48 5.93 14.17 4.51
CA GLY A 48 4.53 13.79 4.27
C GLY A 48 4.26 12.36 4.71
N ILE A 49 2.98 12.01 4.78
CA ILE A 49 2.53 10.65 5.11
C ILE A 49 2.32 9.90 3.80
N ARG A 50 3.07 8.82 3.62
CA ARG A 50 2.90 7.92 2.49
C ARG A 50 1.87 6.85 2.82
N LEU A 51 0.85 6.78 1.98
CA LEU A 51 -0.17 5.73 1.98
C LEU A 51 0.05 4.81 0.78
N ILE A 52 -0.29 3.54 0.96
CA ILE A 52 -0.27 2.50 -0.05
C ILE A 52 -1.70 2.02 -0.27
N ASN A 53 -2.03 1.70 -1.52
CA ASN A 53 -3.33 1.13 -1.85
C ASN A 53 -3.27 -0.38 -1.62
N LEU A 54 -3.99 -0.87 -0.62
CA LEU A 54 -3.98 -2.28 -0.21
C LEU A 54 -4.62 -3.17 -1.29
N GLN A 55 -5.57 -2.64 -2.07
CA GLN A 55 -6.17 -3.39 -3.17
C GLN A 55 -5.14 -3.72 -4.26
N SER A 56 -4.30 -2.76 -4.66
CA SER A 56 -3.26 -3.01 -5.66
C SER A 56 -2.23 -4.06 -5.23
N ILE A 57 -2.04 -4.27 -3.92
CA ILE A 57 -1.22 -5.37 -3.40
C ILE A 57 -1.97 -6.70 -3.56
N ARG A 58 -3.27 -6.76 -3.23
CA ARG A 58 -4.09 -7.95 -3.44
C ARG A 58 -4.11 -8.35 -4.91
N ASP A 59 -4.36 -7.40 -5.81
CA ASP A 59 -4.38 -7.65 -7.26
C ASP A 59 -3.04 -8.23 -7.74
N LEU A 60 -1.92 -7.75 -7.20
CA LEU A 60 -0.60 -8.30 -7.48
C LEU A 60 -0.44 -9.73 -6.95
N LEU A 61 -0.91 -10.01 -5.73
CA LEU A 61 -0.84 -11.36 -5.15
C LEU A 61 -1.66 -12.36 -5.95
N GLU A 62 -2.90 -12.02 -6.30
CA GLU A 62 -3.79 -12.86 -7.12
C GLU A 62 -3.18 -13.13 -8.50
N LYS A 63 -2.55 -12.13 -9.11
CA LYS A 63 -1.83 -12.31 -10.39
C LYS A 63 -0.66 -13.29 -10.30
N ASN A 64 -0.05 -13.47 -9.12
CA ASN A 64 1.10 -14.35 -8.91
C ASN A 64 0.74 -15.68 -8.23
N ALA A 65 -0.49 -15.84 -7.74
CA ALA A 65 -0.98 -17.12 -7.23
C ALA A 65 -1.20 -18.07 -8.41
N GLN A 66 -0.58 -19.25 -8.36
CA GLN A 66 -0.76 -20.33 -9.35
C GLN A 66 -1.85 -21.29 -8.92
#